data_AF-A0A410TUY3-F1
#
_entry.id   AF-A0A410TUY3-F1
#
_cell.length_a   1.000
_cell.length_b   1.000
_cell.length_c   1.000
_cell.angle_alpha   90.00
_cell.angle_beta   90.00
_cell.angle_gamma   90.00
#
_symmetry.space_group_name_H-M   'P 1'
#
loop_
_entity.id
_entity.type
_entity.pdbx_description
1 polymer ?
#
loop_
_entity_poly.entity_id
_entity_poly.type
_entity_poly.pdbx_seq_one_letter_code
_entity_poly.pdbx_strand_id
1 'polypeptide(L)'
;MSDEDQDNNRELFTGVEDAKDGLSSESLLDPVDRPRGILSPTDREYLCGMKDYSHDQTELNRRQAIRERTIEGIRDFNLLWLLLEQSEWEKIMEAFDTEELNTAFSSILAFMYIGIDQDTGRMGQILERGLYLGANYDTSGRWSGRANSVDVDIDIEYEPNVDQLYERIEEGEGGQLTPSEVGALVKAGKLDSADLEELEDTNEEFPGVYAGGTIESTQDEEADP
;
A
#
# COMPACT_ATOMS: atom_id res chain seq x y z
N MET A 1 4.67 -44.57 -2.39
CA MET A 1 3.94 -43.64 -3.28
C MET A 1 3.31 -42.64 -2.34
N SER A 2 3.66 -41.39 -2.56
CA SER A 2 3.75 -40.27 -1.64
C SER A 2 2.39 -39.74 -1.17
N ASP A 3 2.25 -39.62 0.15
CA ASP A 3 1.18 -38.90 0.86
C ASP A 3 1.80 -37.62 1.44
N GLU A 4 2.14 -36.65 0.59
CA GLU A 4 2.60 -35.31 0.97
C GLU A 4 2.15 -34.36 -0.14
N ASP A 5 0.92 -33.83 -0.08
CA ASP A 5 0.43 -32.73 -0.95
C ASP A 5 -0.99 -32.26 -0.53
N GLN A 6 -1.24 -32.02 0.77
CA GLN A 6 -2.58 -31.56 1.23
C GLN A 6 -2.57 -30.41 2.24
N ASP A 7 -1.51 -29.61 2.35
CA ASP A 7 -1.50 -28.49 3.32
C ASP A 7 -1.07 -27.14 2.72
N ASN A 8 -1.40 -26.88 1.46
CA ASN A 8 -0.98 -25.65 0.76
C ASN A 8 -2.12 -24.68 0.38
N ASN A 9 -3.28 -24.76 1.07
CA ASN A 9 -4.45 -23.92 0.75
C ASN A 9 -4.99 -23.12 1.95
N ARG A 10 -4.25 -23.02 3.05
CA ARG A 10 -4.63 -22.26 4.25
C ARG A 10 -4.09 -20.82 4.30
N GLU A 11 -3.40 -20.35 3.27
CA GLU A 11 -2.97 -18.95 3.14
C GLU A 11 -4.07 -18.05 2.52
N LEU A 12 -5.32 -18.21 2.97
CA LEU A 12 -6.37 -17.25 2.61
C LEU A 12 -6.20 -16.00 3.49
N PHE A 13 -5.71 -14.92 2.86
CA PHE A 13 -5.60 -13.54 3.39
C PHE A 13 -4.36 -13.22 4.25
N THR A 14 -3.16 -13.37 3.67
CA THR A 14 -1.92 -12.82 4.27
C THR A 14 -1.79 -11.29 4.17
N GLY A 15 -2.60 -10.63 3.34
CA GLY A 15 -2.51 -9.18 3.08
C GLY A 15 -3.04 -8.24 4.17
N VAL A 16 -3.42 -8.75 5.35
CA VAL A 16 -3.91 -7.95 6.49
C VAL A 16 -2.93 -7.98 7.68
N GLU A 17 -1.98 -8.91 7.71
CA GLU A 17 -1.15 -9.14 8.90
C GLU A 17 -0.06 -8.08 9.13
N ASP A 18 0.36 -7.37 8.08
CA ASP A 18 1.44 -6.36 8.15
C ASP A 18 0.98 -4.90 8.13
N ALA A 19 -0.32 -4.62 8.08
CA ALA A 19 -0.85 -3.27 8.22
C ALA A 19 -0.91 -2.86 9.72
N LYS A 20 0.25 -2.81 10.38
CA LYS A 20 0.38 -2.27 11.74
C LYS A 20 0.44 -0.75 11.72
N ASP A 21 -0.65 -0.09 11.34
CA ASP A 21 -0.94 1.22 11.91
C ASP A 21 -2.43 1.63 11.75
N GLY A 22 -3.00 2.15 12.82
CA GLY A 22 -4.20 3.01 12.82
C GLY A 22 -5.60 2.40 12.65
N LEU A 23 -5.78 1.26 11.98
CA LEU A 23 -7.13 0.68 11.81
C LEU A 23 -7.45 -0.27 12.97
N SER A 24 -8.13 0.23 14.00
CA SER A 24 -8.70 -0.66 15.02
C SER A 24 -9.70 -1.60 14.32
N SER A 25 -9.27 -2.85 14.13
CA SER A 25 -10.08 -3.92 13.56
C SER A 25 -11.39 -4.12 14.34
N GLU A 26 -11.47 -3.61 15.56
CA GLU A 26 -12.63 -3.70 16.46
C GLU A 26 -13.84 -2.88 16.00
N SER A 27 -13.68 -1.79 15.25
CA SER A 27 -14.82 -0.95 14.80
C SER A 27 -15.52 -1.48 13.53
N LEU A 28 -14.89 -2.44 12.82
CA LEU A 28 -15.44 -3.09 11.62
C LEU A 28 -16.35 -4.29 11.94
N LEU A 29 -16.52 -4.64 13.21
CA LEU A 29 -16.93 -5.99 13.63
C LEU A 29 -18.40 -6.14 14.10
N ASP A 30 -19.35 -5.55 13.39
CA ASP A 30 -20.67 -6.19 13.24
C ASP A 30 -21.03 -6.34 11.75
N PRO A 31 -20.20 -7.08 10.97
CA PRO A 31 -20.26 -7.09 9.53
C PRO A 31 -21.51 -7.77 9.00
N VAL A 32 -22.40 -8.32 9.85
CA VAL A 32 -23.61 -9.04 9.43
C VAL A 32 -24.87 -8.20 9.55
N ASP A 33 -24.95 -7.22 10.47
CA ASP A 33 -26.18 -6.45 10.72
C ASP A 33 -26.27 -5.14 9.92
N ARG A 34 -26.28 -5.26 8.59
CA ARG A 34 -26.62 -4.14 7.69
C ARG A 34 -27.34 -4.60 6.43
N PRO A 35 -28.04 -3.70 5.71
CA PRO A 35 -28.65 -4.02 4.42
C PRO A 35 -27.63 -4.50 3.38
N ARG A 36 -28.14 -5.04 2.27
CA ARG A 36 -27.31 -5.48 1.15
C ARG A 36 -26.65 -4.27 0.47
N GLY A 37 -25.33 -4.30 0.35
CA GLY A 37 -24.57 -3.45 -0.57
C GLY A 37 -24.09 -4.28 -1.78
N ILE A 38 -22.83 -4.09 -2.18
CA ILE A 38 -22.15 -5.00 -3.12
C ILE A 38 -22.20 -6.43 -2.58
N LEU A 39 -21.88 -6.59 -1.29
CA LEU A 39 -21.95 -7.85 -0.56
C LEU A 39 -23.35 -8.07 0.04
N SER A 40 -23.90 -9.26 -0.18
CA SER A 40 -25.07 -9.76 0.54
C SER A 40 -24.72 -10.14 1.99
N PRO A 41 -25.71 -10.27 2.89
CA PRO A 41 -25.45 -10.72 4.27
C PRO A 41 -24.65 -12.02 4.32
N THR A 42 -25.01 -13.00 3.49
CA THR A 42 -24.32 -14.29 3.46
C THR A 42 -22.91 -14.22 2.87
N ASP A 43 -22.59 -13.22 2.04
CA ASP A 43 -21.20 -13.02 1.61
C ASP A 43 -20.34 -12.51 2.76
N ARG A 44 -20.90 -11.60 3.57
CA ARG A 44 -20.23 -11.06 4.77
C ARG A 44 -20.02 -12.16 5.80
N GLU A 45 -21.04 -12.98 6.06
CA GLU A 45 -20.90 -14.19 6.91
C GLU A 45 -19.75 -15.10 6.44
N TYR A 46 -19.64 -15.35 5.13
CA TYR A 46 -18.58 -16.19 4.57
C TYR A 46 -17.20 -15.54 4.70
N LEU A 47 -17.05 -14.27 4.31
CA LEU A 47 -15.76 -13.57 4.37
C LEU A 47 -15.27 -13.37 5.81
N CYS A 48 -16.18 -13.25 6.77
CA CYS A 48 -15.85 -13.12 8.19
C CYS A 48 -15.67 -14.48 8.90
N GLY A 49 -15.68 -15.61 8.17
CA GLY A 49 -15.50 -16.94 8.75
C GLY A 49 -16.66 -17.40 9.64
N MET A 50 -17.82 -16.72 9.59
CA MET A 50 -19.01 -17.09 10.35
C MET A 50 -19.83 -18.20 9.67
N LYS A 51 -19.49 -18.53 8.42
CA LYS A 51 -20.19 -19.53 7.62
C LYS A 51 -19.24 -20.36 6.78
N ASP A 52 -19.16 -21.64 7.15
CA ASP A 52 -18.43 -22.64 6.38
C ASP A 52 -19.35 -23.42 5.43
N TYR A 53 -18.80 -23.81 4.29
CA TYR A 53 -19.47 -24.67 3.32
C TYR A 53 -18.90 -26.08 3.43
N SER A 54 -19.77 -27.07 3.63
CA SER A 54 -19.37 -28.48 3.73
C SER A 54 -19.00 -29.12 2.39
N HIS A 55 -19.19 -28.41 1.27
CA HIS A 55 -19.00 -28.95 -0.07
C HIS A 55 -18.29 -27.92 -0.96
N ASP A 56 -17.13 -28.31 -1.50
CA ASP A 56 -16.22 -27.47 -2.29
C ASP A 56 -16.93 -26.71 -3.41
N GLN A 57 -17.81 -27.38 -4.17
CA GLN A 57 -18.58 -26.72 -5.23
C GLN A 57 -19.46 -25.56 -4.73
N THR A 58 -20.02 -25.65 -3.53
CA THR A 58 -20.87 -24.57 -2.98
C THR A 58 -20.01 -23.39 -2.54
N GLU A 59 -18.82 -23.66 -2.01
CA GLU A 59 -17.84 -22.63 -1.68
C GLU A 59 -17.32 -21.93 -2.93
N LEU A 60 -16.94 -22.67 -3.97
CA LEU A 60 -16.53 -22.10 -5.25
C LEU A 60 -17.62 -21.20 -5.85
N ASN A 61 -18.87 -21.64 -5.78
CA ASN A 61 -20.01 -20.83 -6.22
C ASN A 61 -20.15 -19.54 -5.38
N ARG A 62 -19.89 -19.61 -4.06
CA ARG A 62 -19.87 -18.42 -3.19
C ARG A 62 -18.79 -17.43 -3.61
N ARG A 63 -17.56 -17.90 -3.80
CA ARG A 63 -16.42 -17.08 -4.24
C ARG A 63 -16.69 -16.43 -5.60
N GLN A 64 -17.24 -17.19 -6.54
CA GLN A 64 -17.63 -16.68 -7.85
C GLN A 64 -18.70 -15.59 -7.74
N ALA A 65 -19.74 -15.80 -6.93
CA ALA A 65 -20.80 -14.81 -6.75
C ALA A 65 -20.30 -13.50 -6.12
N ILE A 66 -19.38 -13.59 -5.15
CA ILE A 66 -18.72 -12.40 -4.57
C ILE A 66 -17.93 -11.67 -5.64
N ARG A 67 -17.10 -12.37 -6.41
CA ARG A 67 -16.31 -11.80 -7.50
C ARG A 67 -17.17 -11.06 -8.51
N GLU A 68 -18.22 -11.70 -9.02
CA GLU A 68 -19.13 -11.10 -10.01
C GLU A 68 -19.82 -9.85 -9.45
N ARG A 69 -20.33 -9.89 -8.22
CA ARG A 69 -20.96 -8.71 -7.60
C ARG A 69 -19.97 -7.58 -7.40
N THR A 70 -18.73 -7.86 -6.97
CA THR A 70 -17.71 -6.84 -6.81
C THR A 70 -17.36 -6.20 -8.16
N ILE A 71 -17.22 -6.99 -9.23
CA ILE A 71 -16.97 -6.47 -10.58
C ILE A 71 -18.09 -5.52 -11.03
N GLU A 72 -19.35 -5.95 -10.92
CA GLU A 72 -20.47 -5.11 -11.35
C GLU A 72 -20.65 -3.90 -10.42
N GLY A 73 -20.47 -4.06 -9.12
CA GLY A 73 -20.52 -2.95 -8.16
C GLY A 73 -19.46 -1.87 -8.41
N ILE A 74 -18.25 -2.26 -8.83
CA ILE A 74 -17.21 -1.30 -9.27
C ILE A 74 -17.65 -0.57 -10.53
N ARG A 75 -18.28 -1.26 -11.49
CA ARG A 75 -18.78 -0.63 -12.72
C ARG A 75 -19.91 0.36 -12.44
N ASP A 76 -20.76 0.07 -11.46
CA ASP A 76 -21.87 0.92 -11.04
C ASP A 76 -21.40 2.30 -10.54
N PHE A 77 -20.17 2.44 -10.02
CA PHE A 77 -19.64 3.76 -9.65
C PHE A 77 -19.60 4.74 -10.82
N ASN A 78 -19.44 4.28 -12.07
CA ASN A 78 -19.56 5.16 -13.23
C ASN A 78 -20.98 5.69 -13.39
N LEU A 79 -21.99 4.86 -13.13
CA LEU A 79 -23.39 5.26 -13.18
C LEU A 79 -23.72 6.23 -12.04
N LEU A 80 -23.25 5.94 -10.82
CA LEU A 80 -23.41 6.83 -9.67
C LEU A 80 -22.79 8.20 -9.95
N TRP A 81 -21.56 8.23 -10.45
CA TRP A 81 -20.89 9.49 -10.79
C TRP A 81 -21.63 10.29 -11.88
N LEU A 82 -22.16 9.63 -12.91
CA LEU A 82 -22.77 10.30 -14.05
C LEU A 82 -24.25 10.68 -13.85
N LEU A 83 -24.99 9.91 -13.06
CA LEU A 83 -26.45 9.97 -13.03
C LEU A 83 -27.04 10.24 -11.65
N LEU A 84 -26.28 10.07 -10.56
CA LEU A 84 -26.81 10.35 -9.22
C LEU A 84 -26.89 11.87 -9.00
N GLU A 85 -28.05 12.32 -8.55
CA GLU A 85 -28.26 13.73 -8.22
C GLU A 85 -27.38 14.17 -7.03
N GLN A 86 -26.91 15.42 -7.08
CA GLN A 86 -26.05 15.99 -6.04
C GLN A 86 -26.67 15.88 -4.63
N SER A 87 -27.97 16.15 -4.51
CA SER A 87 -28.70 16.07 -3.23
C SER A 87 -28.74 14.66 -2.64
N GLU A 88 -28.77 13.62 -3.48
CA GLU A 88 -28.71 12.23 -3.02
C GLU A 88 -27.28 11.83 -2.68
N TRP A 89 -26.29 12.32 -3.43
CA TRP A 89 -24.88 12.14 -3.11
C TRP A 89 -24.54 12.75 -1.74
N GLU A 90 -25.00 13.97 -1.46
CA GLU A 90 -24.81 14.65 -0.17
C GLU A 90 -25.41 13.84 0.99
N LYS A 91 -26.65 13.33 0.84
CA LYS A 91 -27.28 12.46 1.85
C LYS A 91 -26.52 11.17 2.11
N ILE A 92 -25.93 10.57 1.07
CA ILE A 92 -25.09 9.38 1.23
C ILE A 92 -23.87 9.72 2.08
N MET A 93 -23.21 10.85 1.82
CA MET A 93 -22.04 11.26 2.59
C MET A 93 -22.40 11.61 4.04
N GLU A 94 -23.55 12.25 4.27
CA GLU A 94 -24.06 12.58 5.60
C GLU A 94 -24.50 11.35 6.42
N ALA A 95 -24.69 10.20 5.78
CA ALA A 95 -25.09 8.96 6.47
C ALA A 95 -23.94 8.29 7.23
N PHE A 96 -22.68 8.66 6.94
CA PHE A 96 -21.50 8.15 7.61
C PHE A 96 -20.99 9.17 8.64
N ASP A 97 -20.43 8.69 9.75
CA ASP A 97 -19.52 9.53 10.50
C ASP A 97 -18.17 9.67 9.77
N THR A 98 -17.40 10.69 10.15
CA THR A 98 -16.13 11.02 9.48
C THR A 98 -15.11 9.89 9.55
N GLU A 99 -15.07 9.13 10.66
CA GLU A 99 -14.06 8.08 10.86
C GLU A 99 -14.40 6.82 10.05
N GLU A 100 -15.68 6.43 10.06
CA GLU A 100 -16.21 5.35 9.23
C GLU A 100 -16.00 5.66 7.75
N LEU A 101 -16.31 6.89 7.31
CA LEU A 101 -16.14 7.31 5.92
C LEU A 101 -14.68 7.25 5.49
N ASN A 102 -13.77 7.77 6.31
CA ASN A 102 -12.34 7.75 6.03
C ASN A 102 -11.81 6.31 5.96
N THR A 103 -12.24 5.44 6.87
CA THR A 103 -11.86 4.01 6.87
C THR A 103 -12.34 3.30 5.60
N ALA A 104 -13.59 3.56 5.18
CA ALA A 104 -14.16 3.00 3.97
C ALA A 104 -13.40 3.47 2.72
N PHE A 105 -13.10 4.76 2.61
CA PHE A 105 -12.35 5.31 1.49
C PHE A 105 -10.89 4.83 1.45
N SER A 106 -10.20 4.72 2.59
CA SER A 106 -8.86 4.12 2.66
C SER A 106 -8.86 2.67 2.19
N SER A 107 -9.88 1.88 2.58
CA SER A 107 -10.04 0.49 2.14
C SER A 107 -10.28 0.39 0.62
N ILE A 108 -11.06 1.31 0.05
CA ILE A 108 -11.29 1.39 -1.41
C ILE A 108 -9.99 1.75 -2.13
N LEU A 109 -9.22 2.72 -1.63
CA LEU A 109 -7.93 3.12 -2.20
C LEU A 109 -6.92 1.97 -2.17
N ALA A 110 -6.79 1.27 -1.04
CA ALA A 110 -5.93 0.10 -0.93
C ALA A 110 -6.34 -1.02 -1.91
N PHE A 111 -7.64 -1.32 -2.00
CA PHE A 111 -8.17 -2.30 -2.95
C PHE A 111 -7.84 -1.92 -4.40
N MET A 112 -7.99 -0.65 -4.77
CA MET A 112 -7.64 -0.16 -6.11
C MET A 112 -6.13 -0.24 -6.37
N TYR A 113 -5.30 0.14 -5.40
CA TYR A 113 -3.84 0.11 -5.51
C TYR A 113 -3.32 -1.31 -5.75
N ILE A 114 -3.80 -2.28 -4.97
CA ILE A 114 -3.49 -3.70 -5.17
C ILE A 114 -4.02 -4.17 -6.53
N GLY A 115 -5.23 -3.75 -6.91
CA GLY A 115 -5.86 -4.14 -8.18
C GLY A 115 -5.16 -3.65 -9.44
N ILE A 116 -4.27 -2.66 -9.32
CA ILE A 116 -3.41 -2.18 -10.41
C ILE A 116 -1.95 -2.64 -10.26
N ASP A 117 -1.70 -3.67 -9.45
CA ASP A 117 -0.37 -4.23 -9.20
C ASP A 117 0.58 -3.26 -8.49
N GLN A 118 0.04 -2.45 -7.58
CA GLN A 118 0.80 -1.47 -6.79
C GLN A 118 1.58 -0.45 -7.64
N ASP A 119 1.15 -0.22 -8.90
CA ASP A 119 1.73 0.77 -9.80
C ASP A 119 1.40 2.19 -9.33
N THR A 120 2.38 2.87 -8.73
CA THR A 120 2.24 4.25 -8.21
C THR A 120 1.99 5.25 -9.32
N GLY A 121 2.61 5.10 -10.49
CA GLY A 121 2.40 5.99 -11.64
C GLY A 121 0.98 5.89 -12.19
N ARG A 122 0.46 4.67 -12.30
CA ARG A 122 -0.94 4.45 -12.71
C ARG A 122 -1.92 4.90 -11.63
N MET A 123 -1.60 4.75 -10.35
CA MET A 123 -2.41 5.29 -9.26
C MET A 123 -2.49 6.82 -9.35
N GLY A 124 -1.35 7.49 -9.52
CA GLY A 124 -1.27 8.95 -9.68
C GLY A 124 -2.21 9.45 -10.79
N GLN A 125 -2.16 8.83 -11.98
CA GLN A 125 -3.05 9.18 -13.10
C GLN A 125 -4.54 9.00 -12.79
N ILE A 126 -4.90 7.93 -12.05
CA ILE A 126 -6.29 7.68 -11.64
C ILE A 126 -6.76 8.74 -10.64
N LEU A 127 -5.92 9.06 -9.64
CA LEU A 127 -6.23 10.05 -8.62
C LEU A 127 -6.32 11.46 -9.20
N GLU A 128 -5.38 11.88 -10.04
CA GLU A 128 -5.42 13.16 -10.73
C GLU A 128 -6.72 13.34 -11.50
N ARG A 129 -7.11 12.32 -12.27
CA ARG A 129 -8.36 12.35 -13.03
C ARG A 129 -9.58 12.42 -12.12
N GLY A 130 -9.64 11.59 -11.08
CA GLY A 130 -10.74 11.56 -10.12
C GLY A 130 -10.91 12.88 -9.38
N LEU A 131 -9.81 13.44 -8.88
CA LEU A 131 -9.77 14.73 -8.20
C LEU A 131 -10.11 15.88 -9.16
N TYR A 132 -9.65 15.85 -10.41
CA TYR A 132 -10.01 16.86 -11.41
C TYR A 132 -11.52 16.88 -11.68
N LEU A 133 -12.14 15.70 -11.78
CA LEU A 133 -13.58 15.54 -11.93
C LEU A 133 -14.32 16.07 -10.70
N GLY A 134 -13.92 15.64 -9.48
CA GLY A 134 -14.53 16.07 -8.22
C GLY A 134 -14.39 17.58 -7.95
N ALA A 135 -13.20 18.15 -8.22
CA ALA A 135 -12.94 19.58 -8.06
C ALA A 135 -13.80 20.46 -8.97
N ASN A 136 -14.32 19.88 -10.05
CA ASN A 136 -15.22 20.52 -11.02
C ASN A 136 -16.66 20.00 -10.95
N TYR A 137 -17.01 19.18 -9.95
CA TYR A 137 -18.35 18.61 -9.77
C TYR A 137 -19.39 19.70 -9.47
N ASP A 138 -19.09 20.56 -8.50
CA ASP A 138 -19.85 21.78 -8.22
C ASP A 138 -18.88 22.96 -8.06
N THR A 139 -19.01 23.93 -8.95
CA THR A 139 -18.21 25.17 -8.94
C THR A 139 -18.99 26.36 -8.41
N SER A 140 -20.24 26.17 -8.00
CA SER A 140 -21.05 27.22 -7.37
C SER A 140 -20.41 27.67 -6.06
N GLY A 141 -20.45 28.97 -5.77
CA GLY A 141 -19.89 29.54 -4.55
C GLY A 141 -18.36 29.73 -4.53
N ARG A 142 -17.60 29.24 -5.51
CA ARG A 142 -16.14 29.50 -5.59
C ARG A 142 -15.84 30.81 -6.32
N TRP A 143 -15.01 31.66 -5.73
CA TRP A 143 -14.46 32.83 -6.41
C TRP A 143 -13.37 32.46 -7.44
N SER A 144 -12.74 31.30 -7.27
CA SER A 144 -11.63 30.80 -8.09
C SER A 144 -12.04 30.13 -9.41
N GLY A 145 -13.34 30.01 -9.71
CA GLY A 145 -13.81 29.36 -10.94
C GLY A 145 -13.53 27.85 -11.01
N ARG A 146 -13.44 27.32 -12.23
CA ARG A 146 -13.19 25.88 -12.51
C ARG A 146 -11.72 25.51 -12.28
N ALA A 147 -11.47 24.30 -11.78
CA ALA A 147 -10.11 23.78 -11.67
C ALA A 147 -9.56 23.45 -13.08
N ASN A 148 -8.34 23.91 -13.36
CA ASN A 148 -7.69 23.73 -14.66
C ASN A 148 -6.67 22.59 -14.68
N SER A 149 -6.08 22.26 -13.52
CA SER A 149 -5.13 21.16 -13.36
C SER A 149 -5.22 20.60 -11.93
N VAL A 150 -4.82 19.34 -11.78
CA VAL A 150 -4.57 18.66 -10.51
C VAL A 150 -3.23 17.95 -10.67
N ASP A 151 -2.45 17.92 -9.60
CA ASP A 151 -1.15 17.28 -9.52
C ASP A 151 -1.17 16.35 -8.29
N VAL A 152 -0.71 15.11 -8.47
CA VAL A 152 -0.66 14.11 -7.38
C VAL A 152 0.73 13.48 -7.38
N ASP A 153 1.43 13.66 -6.27
CA ASP A 153 2.73 13.03 -6.00
C ASP A 153 2.54 11.94 -4.95
N ILE A 154 2.97 10.71 -5.27
CA ILE A 154 2.85 9.54 -4.39
C ILE A 154 4.25 9.03 -4.12
N ASP A 155 4.70 9.24 -2.89
CA ASP A 155 5.96 8.72 -2.38
C ASP A 155 5.67 7.67 -1.31
N ILE A 156 6.16 6.44 -1.53
CA ILE A 156 5.96 5.31 -0.61
C ILE A 156 7.33 4.87 -0.13
N GLU A 157 7.59 5.10 1.15
CA GLU A 157 8.78 4.60 1.82
C GLU A 157 8.50 3.19 2.37
N TYR A 158 9.34 2.23 1.98
CA TYR A 158 9.27 0.87 2.47
C TYR A 158 10.30 0.65 3.57
N GLU A 159 9.88 0.09 4.70
CA GLU A 159 10.83 -0.46 5.67
C GLU A 159 11.50 -1.70 5.07
N PRO A 160 12.83 -1.83 5.19
CA PRO A 160 13.54 -3.00 4.68
C PRO A 160 13.07 -4.28 5.38
N ASN A 161 12.72 -5.31 4.60
CA ASN A 161 12.42 -6.61 5.16
C ASN A 161 13.72 -7.32 5.55
N VAL A 162 14.18 -7.05 6.76
CA VAL A 162 15.46 -7.55 7.32
C VAL A 162 15.58 -9.08 7.19
N ASP A 163 14.50 -9.84 7.39
CA ASP A 163 14.56 -11.29 7.34
C ASP A 163 14.74 -11.80 5.90
N GLN A 164 14.02 -11.24 4.92
CA GLN A 164 14.22 -11.58 3.50
C GLN A 164 15.58 -11.13 2.98
N LEU A 165 16.07 -9.97 3.45
CA LEU A 165 17.40 -9.49 3.11
C LEU A 165 18.49 -10.42 3.66
N TYR A 166 18.28 -11.01 4.84
CA TYR A 166 19.20 -11.98 5.43
C TYR A 166 19.17 -13.32 4.68
N GLU A 167 17.99 -13.81 4.30
CA GLU A 167 17.85 -15.01 3.47
C GLU A 167 18.62 -14.85 2.14
N ARG A 168 18.56 -13.67 1.52
CA ARG A 168 19.38 -13.35 0.34
C ARG A 168 20.88 -13.46 0.57
N ILE A 169 21.38 -13.13 1.76
CA ILE A 169 22.80 -13.30 2.10
C ILE A 169 23.12 -14.79 2.22
N GLU A 170 22.30 -15.57 2.91
CA GLU A 170 22.48 -17.02 3.03
C GLU A 170 22.45 -17.74 1.66
N GLU A 171 21.67 -17.22 0.70
CA GLU A 171 21.62 -17.70 -0.68
C GLU A 171 22.81 -17.24 -1.55
N GLY A 172 23.72 -16.42 -1.01
CA GLY A 172 24.90 -15.90 -1.71
C GLY A 172 24.61 -14.71 -2.63
N GLU A 173 23.43 -14.08 -2.50
CA GLU A 173 23.06 -12.84 -3.22
C GLU A 173 23.45 -11.56 -2.46
N GLY A 174 24.20 -11.67 -1.36
CA GLY A 174 24.58 -10.54 -0.50
C GLY A 174 25.25 -9.37 -1.24
N GLY A 175 26.05 -9.66 -2.27
CA GLY A 175 26.70 -8.64 -3.11
C GLY A 175 25.76 -7.80 -3.98
N GLN A 176 24.47 -8.12 -4.03
CA GLN A 176 23.45 -7.34 -4.76
C GLN A 176 22.66 -6.39 -3.86
N LEU A 177 22.93 -6.41 -2.55
CA LEU A 177 22.26 -5.55 -1.58
C LEU A 177 22.74 -4.10 -1.71
N THR A 178 21.80 -3.17 -1.64
CA THR A 178 22.09 -1.73 -1.60
C THR A 178 22.65 -1.33 -0.23
N PRO A 179 23.39 -0.19 -0.14
CA PRO A 179 23.93 0.28 1.14
C PRO A 179 22.87 0.51 2.23
N SER A 180 21.66 0.90 1.85
CA SER A 180 20.53 1.09 2.78
C SER A 180 20.04 -0.25 3.33
N GLU A 181 20.00 -1.30 2.51
CA GLU A 181 19.61 -2.66 2.92
C GLU A 181 20.66 -3.29 3.83
N VAL A 182 21.95 -3.14 3.51
CA VAL A 182 23.06 -3.55 4.39
C VAL A 182 22.99 -2.79 5.73
N GLY A 183 22.77 -1.49 5.69
CA GLY A 183 22.58 -0.68 6.90
C GLY A 183 21.40 -1.12 7.76
N ALA A 184 20.31 -1.57 7.14
CA ALA A 184 19.14 -2.12 7.84
C ALA A 184 19.47 -3.44 8.55
N LEU A 185 20.19 -4.34 7.88
CA LEU A 185 20.65 -5.61 8.45
C LEU A 185 21.62 -5.41 9.63
N VAL A 186 22.56 -4.46 9.51
CA VAL A 186 23.48 -4.10 10.60
C VAL A 186 22.71 -3.52 11.79
N LYS A 187 21.79 -2.60 11.55
CA LYS A 187 20.97 -1.98 12.61
C LYS A 187 20.11 -3.02 13.33
N ALA A 188 19.64 -4.04 12.61
CA ALA A 188 18.88 -5.15 13.18
C ALA A 188 19.76 -6.20 13.89
N GLY A 189 21.08 -6.10 13.82
CA GLY A 189 22.02 -7.03 14.45
C GLY A 189 22.01 -8.42 13.81
N LYS A 190 21.58 -8.52 12.55
CA LYS A 190 21.48 -9.78 11.80
C LYS A 190 22.78 -10.14 11.07
N LEU A 191 23.64 -9.16 10.80
CA LEU A 191 24.97 -9.37 10.24
C LEU A 191 26.01 -9.60 11.34
N ASP A 192 26.77 -10.67 11.22
CA ASP A 192 27.96 -10.89 12.03
C ASP A 192 29.24 -10.39 11.33
N SER A 193 30.38 -10.50 12.01
CA SER A 193 31.67 -10.05 11.45
C SER A 193 32.13 -10.86 10.24
N ALA A 194 31.70 -12.11 10.07
CA ALA A 194 32.03 -12.93 8.90
C ALA A 194 31.17 -12.53 7.70
N ASP A 195 29.89 -12.24 7.91
CA ASP A 195 28.98 -11.78 6.86
C ASP A 195 29.43 -10.43 6.28
N LEU A 196 30.01 -9.56 7.12
CA LEU A 196 30.55 -8.27 6.69
C LEU A 196 31.83 -8.41 5.86
N GLU A 197 32.67 -9.41 6.12
CA GLU A 197 33.88 -9.69 5.33
C GLU A 197 33.51 -10.20 3.92
N GLU A 198 32.44 -10.99 3.79
CA GLU A 198 31.95 -11.47 2.49
C GLU A 198 31.39 -10.34 1.61
N LEU A 199 30.74 -9.35 2.22
CA LEU A 199 30.27 -8.14 1.53
C LEU A 199 31.41 -7.18 1.17
N GLU A 200 32.51 -7.17 1.92
CA GLU A 200 33.69 -6.32 1.64
C GLU A 200 34.51 -6.84 0.43
N ASP A 201 34.49 -8.15 0.18
CA ASP A 201 35.14 -8.77 -0.99
C ASP A 201 34.37 -8.54 -2.31
N THR A 202 33.09 -8.12 -2.25
CA THR A 202 32.32 -7.67 -3.42
C THR A 202 32.67 -6.22 -3.77
N ASN A 203 33.75 -6.10 -4.55
CA ASN A 203 34.39 -4.88 -5.00
C ASN A 203 33.48 -3.93 -5.81
N GLU A 204 32.58 -3.18 -5.17
CA GLU A 204 32.12 -1.89 -5.66
C GLU A 204 32.97 -0.78 -5.01
N GLU A 205 33.84 -0.16 -5.81
CA GLU A 205 34.58 1.04 -5.42
C GLU A 205 33.61 2.08 -4.85
N PHE A 206 33.68 2.32 -3.53
CA PHE A 206 33.05 3.47 -2.90
C PHE A 206 33.44 4.73 -3.71
N PRO A 207 32.47 5.48 -4.28
CA PRO A 207 32.80 6.72 -4.96
C PRO A 207 33.38 7.66 -3.92
N GLY A 208 34.71 7.80 -3.95
CA GLY A 208 35.48 8.53 -2.96
C GLY A 208 34.92 9.93 -2.77
N VAL A 209 34.27 10.15 -1.63
CA VAL A 209 33.88 11.50 -1.22
C VAL A 209 35.16 12.21 -0.84
N TYR A 210 35.65 13.07 -1.74
CA TYR A 210 36.76 13.98 -1.46
C TYR A 210 36.37 14.90 -0.29
N ALA A 211 36.76 14.52 0.93
CA ALA A 211 36.79 15.43 2.06
C ALA A 211 37.96 16.39 1.85
N GLY A 212 37.66 17.56 1.29
CA GLY A 212 38.61 18.64 1.11
C GLY A 212 39.22 19.07 2.44
N GLY A 213 40.52 18.83 2.60
CA GLY A 213 41.28 19.29 3.74
C GLY A 213 42.77 19.40 3.41
N THR A 214 43.18 20.59 2.96
CA THR A 214 44.53 21.07 3.27
C THR A 214 44.42 22.48 3.81
N ILE A 215 44.66 22.55 5.12
CA ILE A 215 44.99 23.73 5.88
C ILE A 215 46.40 24.15 5.44
N GLU A 216 46.56 25.35 4.91
CA GLU A 216 47.86 26.04 4.93
C GLU A 216 47.79 27.18 5.94
N SER A 217 48.43 26.93 7.07
CA SER A 217 48.85 27.93 8.04
C SER A 217 50.20 28.51 7.63
N THR A 218 50.26 29.82 7.40
CA THR A 218 51.50 30.59 7.57
C THR A 218 51.15 31.93 8.19
N GLN A 219 51.47 32.06 9.48
CA GLN A 219 51.54 33.33 10.22
C GLN A 219 52.82 34.09 9.84
N ASP A 220 52.67 35.42 9.70
CA ASP A 220 53.53 36.52 10.20
C ASP A 220 55.03 36.56 9.76
N GLU A 221 55.73 37.67 9.48
CA GLU A 221 55.55 39.11 9.73
C GLU A 221 56.64 39.89 8.93
N GLU A 222 56.37 41.17 8.63
CA GLU A 222 57.26 42.36 8.44
C GLU A 222 58.52 42.37 7.53
N ALA A 223 58.58 43.33 6.59
CA ALA A 223 59.33 44.61 6.74
C ALA A 223 59.41 45.43 5.42
N ASP A 224 59.15 46.74 5.57
CA ASP A 224 59.26 47.87 4.61
C ASP A 224 60.72 48.15 4.16
N PRO A 225 61.01 48.92 3.08
CA PRO A 225 60.67 50.36 2.95
C PRO A 225 60.15 50.84 1.58
#